data_AF-A0A0M9EDU7-F1
#
_entry.id   AF-A0A0M9EDU7-F1
#
_cell.length_a   1.000
_cell.length_b   1.000
_cell.length_c   1.000
_cell.angle_alpha   90.00
_cell.angle_beta   90.00
_cell.angle_gamma   90.00
#
_symmetry.space_group_name_H-M   'P 1'
#
loop_
_entity.id
_entity.type
_entity.pdbx_description
1 polymer ?
#
loop_
_entity_poly.entity_id
_entity_poly.type
_entity_poly.pdbx_seq_one_letter_code
_entity_poly.pdbx_strand_id
1 'polypeptide(L)' 'MQLDNKTKNWVETWKKAAPALEKVWSKELIDFDYSKNYKQIDEMLQYACEHGSVRTTSGLIEQQRYFMEFTKKMGAAK' A
#
# COMPACT_ATOMS: atom_id res chain seq x y z
N MET A 1 15.72 20.76 1.44
CA MET A 1 16.22 19.39 1.69
C MET A 1 16.48 18.74 0.34
N GLN A 2 17.74 18.59 -0.08
CA GLN A 2 18.05 17.95 -1.38
C GLN A 2 17.97 16.44 -1.21
N LEU A 3 17.13 15.77 -2.02
CA LEU A 3 17.05 14.31 -2.05
C LEU A 3 18.37 13.74 -2.60
N ASP A 4 18.88 12.69 -1.98
CA ASP A 4 20.05 11.98 -2.49
C ASP A 4 19.74 11.34 -3.86
N ASN A 5 20.79 11.06 -4.65
CA ASN A 5 20.63 10.56 -6.02
C ASN A 5 19.92 9.19 -6.10
N LYS A 6 20.04 8.33 -5.09
CA LYS A 6 19.33 7.04 -5.06
C LYS A 6 17.85 7.28 -4.81
N THR A 7 17.50 8.14 -3.87
CA THR A 7 16.10 8.49 -3.60
C THR A 7 15.45 9.17 -4.80
N LYS A 8 16.16 10.04 -5.52
CA LYS A 8 15.65 10.63 -6.78
C LYS A 8 15.39 9.56 -7.84
N ASN A 9 16.33 8.66 -8.08
CA ASN A 9 16.16 7.57 -9.05
C ASN A 9 15.00 6.64 -8.67
N TRP A 10 14.83 6.37 -7.38
CA TRP A 10 13.71 5.60 -6.86
C TRP A 10 12.37 6.28 -7.14
N VAL A 11 12.25 7.56 -6.83
CA VAL A 11 11.04 8.36 -7.10
C VAL A 11 10.72 8.39 -8.60
N GLU A 12 11.71 8.63 -9.45
CA GLU A 12 11.50 8.65 -10.90
C GLU A 12 11.12 7.27 -11.47
N THR A 13 11.65 6.19 -10.89
CA THR A 13 11.25 4.82 -11.25
C THR A 13 9.79 4.57 -10.87
N TRP A 14 9.38 4.95 -9.66
CA TRP A 14 8.00 4.81 -9.21
C TRP A 14 7.02 5.66 -10.00
N LYS A 15 7.39 6.88 -10.38
CA LYS A 15 6.56 7.73 -11.27
C LYS A 15 6.28 7.07 -12.63
N LYS A 16 7.24 6.30 -13.16
CA LYS A 16 7.07 5.56 -14.42
C LYS A 16 6.32 4.25 -14.24
N ALA A 17 6.54 3.57 -13.12
CA ALA A 17 5.89 2.30 -12.81
C ALA A 17 4.40 2.48 -12.48
N ALA A 18 4.02 3.56 -11.79
CA ALA A 18 2.64 3.77 -11.33
C ALA A 18 1.61 3.73 -12.47
N PRO A 19 1.76 4.44 -13.60
CA PRO A 19 0.81 4.35 -14.72
C PRO A 19 0.78 2.97 -15.37
N ALA A 20 1.89 2.21 -15.36
CA ALA A 20 1.92 0.86 -15.88
C ALA A 20 1.16 -0.11 -14.96
N LEU A 21 1.32 0.03 -13.65
CA LEU A 21 0.59 -0.73 -12.65
C LEU A 21 -0.91 -0.43 -12.68
N GLU A 22 -1.30 0.84 -12.82
CA GLU A 22 -2.72 1.21 -12.97
C GLU A 22 -3.38 0.54 -14.18
N LYS A 23 -2.67 0.44 -15.30
CA LYS A 23 -3.17 -0.27 -16.49
C LYS A 23 -3.33 -1.76 -16.26
N VAL A 24 -2.38 -2.38 -15.57
CA VAL A 24 -2.46 -3.80 -15.19
C VAL A 24 -3.65 -4.02 -14.26
N TRP A 25 -3.79 -3.23 -13.20
CA TRP A 25 -4.91 -3.33 -12.28
C TRP A 25 -6.27 -3.08 -12.95
N SER A 26 -6.36 -2.08 -13.83
CA SER A 26 -7.60 -1.82 -14.57
C SER A 26 -7.97 -3.00 -15.44
N LYS A 27 -6.99 -3.62 -16.11
CA LYS A 27 -7.21 -4.82 -16.90
C LYS A 27 -7.65 -6.00 -16.04
N GLU A 28 -6.95 -6.23 -14.93
CA GLU A 28 -7.30 -7.30 -13.98
C GLU A 28 -8.72 -7.15 -13.45
N LEU A 29 -9.16 -5.93 -13.11
CA LEU A 29 -10.52 -5.66 -12.65
C LEU A 29 -11.59 -5.91 -13.72
N ILE A 30 -11.28 -5.59 -14.99
CA ILE A 30 -12.19 -5.81 -16.12
C ILE A 30 -12.29 -7.30 -16.45
N ASP A 31 -11.15 -8.00 -16.44
CA ASP A 31 -11.06 -9.41 -16.78
C ASP A 31 -11.47 -10.33 -15.60
N PHE A 32 -11.69 -9.76 -14.40
CA PHE A 32 -12.03 -10.53 -13.21
C PHE A 32 -13.42 -11.16 -13.31
N ASP A 33 -13.46 -12.49 -13.28
CA ASP A 33 -14.71 -13.24 -13.30
C ASP A 33 -15.35 -13.32 -11.91
N TYR A 34 -16.20 -12.36 -11.60
CA TYR A 34 -16.94 -12.31 -10.34
C TYR A 34 -17.81 -13.56 -10.12
N SER A 35 -18.36 -14.14 -11.19
CA SER A 35 -19.26 -15.30 -11.09
C SER A 35 -18.53 -16.56 -10.65
N LYS A 36 -17.25 -16.69 -11.00
CA LYS A 36 -16.42 -17.82 -10.54
C LYS A 36 -15.86 -17.62 -9.13
N ASN A 37 -15.69 -16.37 -8.69
CA ASN A 37 -15.02 -16.05 -7.44
C ASN A 37 -15.96 -15.58 -6.32
N TYR A 38 -17.28 -15.54 -6.55
CA TYR A 38 -18.25 -14.99 -5.60
C TYR A 38 -18.11 -15.54 -4.18
N LYS A 39 -17.86 -16.85 -4.03
CA LYS A 39 -17.72 -17.49 -2.72
C LYS A 39 -16.55 -16.90 -1.92
N GLN A 40 -15.41 -16.70 -2.57
CA GLN A 40 -14.23 -16.13 -1.92
C GLN A 40 -14.48 -14.66 -1.54
N ILE A 41 -15.19 -13.92 -2.40
CA ILE A 41 -15.55 -12.52 -2.12
C ILE A 41 -16.47 -12.45 -0.90
N ASP A 42 -17.49 -13.30 -0.83
CA ASP A 42 -18.41 -13.38 0.31
C ASP A 42 -17.68 -13.74 1.60
N GLU A 43 -16.77 -14.72 1.57
CA GLU A 43 -15.95 -15.09 2.74
C GLU A 43 -15.08 -13.92 3.22
N MET A 44 -14.47 -13.16 2.30
CA MET A 44 -13.69 -11.97 2.64
C MET A 44 -14.56 -10.84 3.21
N LEU A 45 -15.76 -10.64 2.66
CA LEU A 45 -16.72 -9.66 3.16
C LEU A 45 -17.22 -10.04 4.56
N GLN A 46 -17.59 -11.30 4.76
CA GLN A 46 -18.01 -11.82 6.05
C GLN A 46 -16.91 -11.63 7.10
N TYR A 47 -15.67 -11.99 6.77
CA TYR A 47 -14.52 -11.76 7.65
C TYR A 47 -14.37 -10.28 8.00
N ALA A 48 -14.50 -9.38 7.00
CA ALA A 48 -14.39 -7.94 7.21
C ALA A 48 -15.52 -7.40 8.11
N CYS A 49 -16.73 -7.94 8.01
CA CYS A 49 -17.85 -7.59 8.89
C CYS A 49 -17.62 -8.07 10.33
N GLU A 50 -17.12 -9.29 10.51
CA GLU A 50 -16.89 -9.89 11.83
C GLU A 50 -15.68 -9.27 12.56
N HIS A 51 -14.64 -8.89 11.82
CA HIS A 51 -13.36 -8.45 12.38
C HIS A 51 -13.05 -6.97 12.11
N GLY A 52 -14.00 -6.24 11.51
CA GLY A 52 -13.88 -4.83 11.22
C GLY A 52 -13.72 -4.03 12.51
N SER A 53 -12.59 -3.36 12.68
CA SER A 53 -12.35 -2.43 13.79
C SER A 53 -12.33 -0.99 13.29
N VAL A 54 -12.87 -0.08 14.11
CA VAL A 54 -12.77 1.35 13.85
C VAL A 54 -11.31 1.75 13.97
N ARG A 55 -10.73 2.17 12.86
CA ARG A 55 -9.36 2.70 12.85
C ARG A 55 -9.40 4.16 13.28
N THR A 56 -8.69 4.48 14.35
CA THR A 56 -8.49 5.86 14.83
C THR A 56 -7.39 6.59 14.07
N THR A 57 -6.62 5.86 13.25
CA THR A 57 -5.51 6.38 12.45
C THR A 57 -5.67 5.98 10.98
N SER A 58 -5.07 6.75 10.09
CA SER A 58 -4.96 6.41 8.67
C SER A 58 -3.65 5.70 8.38
N GLY A 59 -3.57 4.98 7.26
CA GLY A 59 -2.33 4.34 6.81
C GLY A 59 -1.17 5.32 6.68
N LEU A 60 -1.44 6.58 6.31
CA LEU A 60 -0.41 7.62 6.22
C LEU A 60 0.16 7.98 7.60
N ILE A 61 -0.70 8.13 8.62
CA ILE A 61 -0.27 8.43 9.99
C ILE A 61 0.56 7.28 10.56
N GLU A 62 0.13 6.04 10.32
CA GLU A 62 0.92 4.85 10.70
C GLU A 62 2.27 4.79 9.99
N GLN A 63 2.32 5.08 8.69
CA GLN A 63 3.57 5.13 7.95
C GLN A 63 4.52 6.21 8.50
N GLN A 64 4.02 7.41 8.77
CA GLN A 64 4.80 8.48 9.39
C GLN A 64 5.35 8.05 10.76
N ARG A 65 4.52 7.40 11.59
CA ARG A 65 4.95 6.83 12.88
C ARG A 65 6.07 5.82 12.69
N TYR A 66 5.94 4.88 11.75
CA TYR A 66 6.98 3.88 11.48
C TYR A 66 8.28 4.50 10.99
N PHE A 67 8.23 5.50 10.10
CA PHE A 67 9.43 6.18 9.64
C PHE A 67 10.12 6.96 10.78
N MET A 68 9.35 7.56 11.68
CA MET A 68 9.91 8.18 12.89
C MET A 68 10.56 7.18 13.84
N GLU A 69 9.94 6.01 14.06
CA GLU A 69 10.54 4.95 14.88
C GLU A 69 11.82 4.41 14.23
N PHE A 70 11.80 4.22 12.92
CA PHE A 70 12.95 3.74 12.15
C PHE A 70 14.13 4.72 12.25
N THR A 71 13.88 6.03 12.06
CA THR A 71 14.92 7.06 12.18
C THR A 71 15.50 7.13 13.60
N LYS A 72 14.69 6.99 14.64
CA LYS A 72 15.17 6.91 16.03
C LYS A 72 16.08 5.71 16.27
N LYS A 73 15.71 4.53 15.78
CA LYS A 73 16.54 3.31 15.90
C LYS A 73 17.86 3.43 15.15
N MET A 74 17.84 4.01 13.95
CA MET A 74 19.05 4.26 13.16
C MET A 74 19.96 5.33 13.77
N GLY A 75 19.39 6.33 14.46
CA GLY A 75 20.13 7.36 15.17
C GLY A 75 20.71 6.93 16.52
N ALA A 76 20.11 5.93 17.17
CA ALA A 76 20.60 5.33 18.43
C ALA A 76 21.70 4.27 18.21
N ALA A 77 21.95 3.86 16.96
CA ALA A 77 23.01 2.92 16.57
C ALA A 77 24.32 3.63 16.16
N LYS A 78 24.54 4.85 16.68
CA LYS A 78 25.70 5.71 16.41
C LYS A 78 26.27 6.19 17.73
#